data_AF-A0A2V6YGA3-F1
#
_entry.id   AF-A0A2V6YGA3-F1
#
_cell.length_a   1.000
_cell.length_b   1.000
_cell.length_c   1.000
_cell.angle_alpha   90.00
_cell.angle_beta   90.00
_cell.angle_gamma   90.00
#
_symmetry.space_group_name_H-M   'P 1'
#
loop_
_entity.id
_entity.type
_entity.pdbx_description
1 polymer ?
#
loop_
_entity_poly.entity_id
_entity_poly.type
_entity_poly.pdbx_seq_one_letter_code
_entity_poly.pdbx_strand_id
1 'polypeptide(L)'
;MTLSPPAPRISAVRRRDLLSLLAGALGPLPWYARPATARAQGAPAPPNTRPVNVLEFEPLAQQRLPRAAWDYLAQGGSDEITLRRNREAFDAIRLRPRVLVDVSSLEPRPDQSSARVARPLRLARASGNPLTVGEEDSLLKVTQNLMLPTAITGSYPRPLWFTESLHGRSFKSALGDSIFREQYLDAVACVVNAQEAAGLDIVTDGDTRFDLAVGGKSWFFYPIERLGGIQGHRDTSRGWMSRHGLRPGRILWEVQEAYQPGVVREKLTRGPLEYTALWKAAQRLTDKPMKFGAICAPALSSMLWDEHYRDDKALINDLCDIMNAEFRELAAAGCPLIQVEEPPHHGRTTRPDCTDADLEFLTQAFNRQLAGVDTEIWVHTCWGNPNQQRVYWEPPSYERALPYLLQLDGDVITFECASSDGRDLALFGKYRTDKKIGIGVVNHCNTVVEPPEHVARLIRKALEYIPPERLVITTDCGFGREGLSRRIAYYKCVALVEGTNIVRRELGLPEARVRAADPRLWFASGPE
;
A
#
# COMPACT_ATOMS: atom_id res chain seq x y z
N MET A 1 80.75 27.16 -34.39
CA MET A 1 79.55 27.32 -33.54
C MET A 1 78.38 26.71 -34.29
N THR A 2 78.10 25.43 -34.04
CA THR A 2 77.13 24.64 -34.81
C THR A 2 75.84 24.48 -34.03
N LEU A 3 74.78 25.05 -34.60
CA LEU A 3 73.41 25.11 -34.11
C LEU A 3 72.69 23.76 -34.32
N SER A 4 71.98 23.28 -33.29
CA SER A 4 71.15 22.08 -33.34
C SER A 4 69.72 22.36 -33.83
N PRO A 5 69.17 21.48 -34.69
CA PRO A 5 67.74 21.18 -34.71
C PRO A 5 67.50 19.64 -34.79
N PRO A 6 66.25 19.16 -34.96
CA PRO A 6 65.14 19.15 -34.01
C PRO A 6 64.71 17.70 -33.63
N ALA A 7 63.78 17.56 -32.69
CA ALA A 7 63.31 16.28 -32.13
C ALA A 7 62.52 15.39 -33.13
N PRO A 8 62.62 14.05 -33.05
CA PRO A 8 61.85 13.14 -33.91
C PRO A 8 60.49 12.74 -33.32
N ARG A 9 59.53 12.54 -34.24
CA ARG A 9 58.22 11.90 -34.03
C ARG A 9 58.39 10.38 -33.88
N ILE A 10 57.62 9.77 -32.98
CA ILE A 10 57.55 8.30 -32.82
C ILE A 10 56.40 7.75 -33.68
N SER A 11 56.74 6.83 -34.58
CA SER A 11 55.82 6.03 -35.39
C SER A 11 55.41 4.72 -34.69
N ALA A 12 54.26 4.19 -35.10
CA ALA A 12 53.54 3.02 -34.57
C ALA A 12 54.38 1.74 -34.37
N VAL A 13 54.17 1.08 -33.22
CA VAL A 13 54.64 -0.29 -32.92
C VAL A 13 53.53 -1.29 -33.27
N ARG A 14 53.88 -2.35 -34.01
CA ARG A 14 52.96 -3.42 -34.44
C ARG A 14 52.79 -4.46 -33.32
N ARG A 15 51.58 -5.02 -33.26
CA ARG A 15 51.04 -5.92 -32.20
C ARG A 15 51.86 -7.19 -31.88
N ARG A 16 52.85 -7.55 -32.71
CA ARG A 16 53.70 -8.73 -32.54
C ARG A 16 54.95 -8.47 -31.67
N ASP A 17 55.44 -7.23 -31.62
CA ASP A 17 56.62 -6.89 -30.80
C ASP A 17 56.28 -6.76 -29.30
N LEU A 18 54.99 -6.63 -28.97
CA LEU A 18 54.49 -6.60 -27.60
C LEU A 18 54.45 -7.98 -26.92
N LEU A 19 54.49 -9.07 -27.69
CA LEU A 19 54.39 -10.43 -27.15
C LEU A 19 55.74 -11.06 -26.79
N SER A 20 56.85 -10.53 -27.30
CA SER A 20 58.21 -10.99 -26.96
C SER A 20 58.72 -10.42 -25.63
N LEU A 21 58.18 -9.28 -25.18
CA LEU A 21 58.54 -8.64 -23.90
C LEU A 21 57.81 -9.23 -22.68
N LEU A 22 56.81 -10.10 -22.90
CA LEU A 22 56.00 -10.70 -21.82
C LEU A 22 56.38 -12.14 -21.46
N ALA A 23 57.34 -12.76 -22.15
CA ALA A 23 57.72 -14.16 -21.89
C ALA A 23 58.96 -14.34 -20.99
N GLY A 24 59.62 -13.26 -20.55
CA GLY A 24 60.88 -13.31 -19.79
C GLY A 24 60.81 -12.94 -18.30
N ALA A 25 59.63 -12.66 -17.74
CA ALA A 25 59.49 -12.17 -16.36
C ALA A 25 58.38 -12.89 -15.57
N LEU A 26 58.34 -14.22 -15.65
CA LEU A 26 57.47 -15.08 -14.85
C LEU A 26 58.25 -15.72 -13.69
N GLY A 27 58.60 -14.89 -12.70
CA GLY A 27 58.64 -15.30 -11.29
C GLY A 27 57.26 -15.04 -10.66
N PRO A 28 56.88 -15.71 -9.56
CA PRO A 28 55.50 -15.65 -9.05
C PRO A 28 55.18 -14.21 -8.62
N LEU A 29 54.36 -13.53 -9.43
CA LEU A 29 53.89 -12.19 -9.14
C LEU A 29 52.78 -12.27 -8.07
N PRO A 30 52.93 -11.63 -6.90
CA PRO A 30 51.94 -11.69 -5.83
C PRO A 30 50.87 -10.61 -6.05
N TRP A 31 49.88 -10.88 -6.90
CA TRP A 31 48.66 -10.06 -7.01
C TRP A 31 47.40 -10.77 -6.54
N TYR A 32 47.58 -11.82 -5.72
CA TYR A 32 46.59 -12.30 -4.75
C TYR A 32 47.16 -12.19 -3.34
N ALA A 33 47.69 -11.02 -2.98
CA ALA A 33 47.65 -10.63 -1.58
C ALA A 33 46.25 -10.06 -1.34
N ARG A 34 45.43 -10.74 -0.53
CA ARG A 34 44.34 -10.06 0.20
C ARG A 34 44.91 -8.72 0.68
N PRO A 35 44.20 -7.58 0.59
CA PRO A 35 44.65 -6.43 1.33
C PRO A 35 44.80 -6.92 2.76
N ALA A 36 46.05 -6.96 3.25
CA ALA A 36 46.29 -7.00 4.68
C ALA A 36 45.43 -5.84 5.17
N THR A 37 44.41 -6.16 5.95
CA THR A 37 43.58 -5.16 6.58
C THR A 37 44.55 -4.28 7.33
N ALA A 38 44.87 -3.13 6.75
CA ALA A 38 45.53 -2.06 7.46
C ALA A 38 44.47 -1.63 8.47
N ARG A 39 44.40 -2.36 9.58
CA ARG A 39 43.70 -1.93 10.77
C ARG A 39 44.23 -0.53 11.02
N ALA A 40 43.37 0.48 10.96
CA ALA A 40 43.60 1.65 11.77
C ALA A 40 43.46 1.17 13.23
N GLN A 41 44.49 0.50 13.76
CA GLN A 41 44.64 0.38 15.19
C GLN A 41 44.92 1.80 15.63
N GLY A 42 43.90 2.49 16.15
CA GLY A 42 44.13 3.73 16.88
C GLY A 42 45.23 3.45 17.88
N ALA A 43 46.31 4.24 17.86
CA ALA A 43 47.36 4.11 18.84
C ALA A 43 46.70 4.14 20.23
N PRO A 44 47.05 3.22 21.16
CA PRO A 44 46.41 3.18 22.46
C PRO A 44 46.58 4.55 23.13
N ALA A 45 45.47 5.24 23.34
CA ALA A 45 45.46 6.53 23.98
C ALA A 45 45.92 6.36 25.46
N PRO A 46 46.67 7.32 26.03
CA PRO A 46 47.09 7.25 27.42
C PRO A 46 45.89 7.05 28.38
N PRO A 47 46.10 6.45 29.56
CA PRO A 47 45.03 6.36 30.56
C PRO A 47 44.54 7.79 30.91
N ASN A 48 43.22 8.02 30.83
CA ASN A 48 42.49 9.29 31.08
C ASN A 48 42.33 10.29 29.92
N THR A 49 42.59 9.93 28.67
CA THR A 49 42.13 10.76 27.54
C THR A 49 40.63 10.59 27.27
N ARG A 50 39.92 11.71 27.09
CA ARG A 50 38.51 11.71 26.68
C ARG A 50 38.45 11.27 25.21
N PRO A 51 37.73 10.19 24.86
CA PRO A 51 37.72 9.68 23.49
C PRO A 51 37.14 10.72 22.53
N VAL A 52 37.85 11.00 21.43
CA VAL A 52 37.48 12.00 20.42
C VAL A 52 36.89 11.39 19.15
N ASN A 53 37.01 10.07 18.97
CA ASN A 53 36.32 9.33 17.92
C ASN A 53 35.86 7.95 18.42
N VAL A 54 34.96 7.32 17.66
CA VAL A 54 34.31 6.05 18.03
C VAL A 54 35.30 4.89 18.19
N LEU A 55 36.45 4.92 17.51
CA LEU A 55 37.45 3.84 17.52
C LEU A 55 38.25 3.80 18.84
N GLU A 56 38.24 4.89 19.62
CA GLU A 56 38.96 4.98 20.89
C GLU A 56 38.18 4.39 22.08
N PHE A 57 36.89 4.10 21.90
CA PHE A 57 36.06 3.51 22.95
C PHE A 57 36.35 2.02 23.16
N GLU A 58 36.77 1.30 22.12
CA GLU A 58 37.04 -0.15 22.18
C GLU A 58 38.19 -0.49 23.15
N PRO A 59 39.38 0.15 23.09
CA PRO A 59 40.45 -0.09 24.08
C PRO A 59 40.08 0.33 25.50
N LEU A 60 39.29 1.40 25.67
CA LEU A 60 38.82 1.86 26.97
C LEU A 60 37.81 0.89 27.59
N ALA A 61 36.94 0.31 26.77
CA ALA A 61 36.00 -0.73 27.19
C ALA A 61 36.74 -2.01 27.62
N GLN A 62 37.78 -2.42 26.87
CA GLN A 62 38.63 -3.56 27.23
C GLN A 62 39.28 -3.42 28.61
N GLN A 63 39.69 -2.20 28.99
CA GLN A 63 40.31 -1.94 30.29
C GLN A 63 39.30 -1.89 31.45
N ARG A 64 38.03 -1.55 31.18
CA ARG A 64 37.01 -1.32 32.21
C ARG A 64 36.03 -2.47 32.41
N LEU A 65 35.86 -3.33 31.41
CA LEU A 65 34.89 -4.42 31.47
C LEU A 65 35.49 -5.67 32.12
N PRO A 66 34.69 -6.42 32.91
CA PRO A 66 35.08 -7.77 33.33
C PRO A 66 35.42 -8.64 32.11
N ARG A 67 36.45 -9.48 32.24
CA ARG A 67 36.99 -10.27 31.12
C ARG A 67 35.93 -11.07 30.37
N ALA A 68 35.00 -11.70 31.08
CA ALA A 68 33.91 -12.47 30.48
C ALA A 68 32.94 -11.61 29.65
N ALA A 69 32.64 -10.38 30.10
CA ALA A 69 31.78 -9.45 29.37
C ALA A 69 32.49 -8.90 28.13
N TRP A 70 33.79 -8.61 28.26
CA TRP A 70 34.61 -8.21 27.12
C TRP A 70 34.68 -9.31 26.06
N ASP A 71 34.99 -10.54 26.47
CA ASP A 71 35.12 -11.66 25.54
C ASP A 71 33.79 -11.96 24.83
N TYR A 72 32.64 -11.81 25.50
CA TYR A 72 31.32 -11.91 24.87
C TYR A 72 31.04 -10.79 23.85
N LEU A 73 31.42 -9.54 24.16
CA LEU A 73 31.16 -8.39 23.28
C LEU A 73 32.13 -8.31 22.10
N ALA A 74 33.40 -8.70 22.31
CA ALA A 74 34.44 -8.67 21.29
C ALA A 74 34.32 -9.84 20.29
N GLN A 75 33.59 -10.89 20.65
CA GLN A 75 33.39 -12.09 19.83
C GLN A 75 31.96 -12.16 19.32
N GLY A 76 31.76 -12.76 18.14
CA GLY A 76 30.44 -12.86 17.48
C GLY A 76 29.53 -13.98 17.97
N GLY A 77 29.81 -14.57 19.13
CA GLY A 77 29.25 -15.87 19.55
C GLY A 77 29.82 -17.04 18.75
N SER A 78 30.01 -18.18 19.42
CA SER A 78 30.45 -19.47 18.87
C SER A 78 31.60 -19.41 17.84
N ASP A 79 31.32 -19.55 16.54
CA ASP A 79 32.30 -19.71 15.47
C ASP A 79 32.73 -18.37 14.80
N GLU A 80 32.29 -17.26 15.39
CA GLU A 80 32.56 -15.88 14.93
C GLU A 80 32.05 -15.57 13.51
N ILE A 81 31.20 -16.42 12.92
CA ILE A 81 30.67 -16.19 11.57
C ILE A 81 29.83 -14.91 11.50
N THR A 82 29.01 -14.65 12.52
CA THR A 82 28.15 -13.47 12.59
C THR A 82 28.98 -12.17 12.64
N LEU A 83 30.03 -12.12 13.47
CA LEU A 83 30.92 -10.97 13.56
C LEU A 83 31.64 -10.73 12.22
N ARG A 84 32.11 -11.80 11.58
CA ARG A 84 32.81 -11.73 10.29
C ARG A 84 31.89 -11.18 9.18
N ARG A 85 30.68 -11.72 9.06
CA ARG A 85 29.69 -11.27 8.07
C ARG A 85 29.23 -9.83 8.29
N ASN A 86 29.00 -9.43 9.54
CA ASN A 86 28.65 -8.04 9.85
C ASN A 86 29.76 -7.08 9.43
N ARG A 87 31.02 -7.40 9.72
CA ARG A 87 32.18 -6.59 9.30
C ARG A 87 32.32 -6.51 7.79
N GLU A 88 32.22 -7.64 7.08
CA GLU A 88 32.28 -7.68 5.61
C GLU A 88 31.17 -6.81 4.98
N ALA A 89 29.97 -6.79 5.55
CA ALA A 89 28.88 -5.95 5.08
C ALA A 89 29.17 -4.45 5.25
N PHE A 90 29.75 -4.03 6.38
CA PHE A 90 30.12 -2.62 6.59
C PHE A 90 31.33 -2.20 5.74
N ASP A 91 32.34 -3.07 5.58
CA ASP A 91 33.51 -2.79 4.73
C ASP A 91 33.14 -2.67 3.25
N ALA A 92 32.06 -3.32 2.80
CA ALA A 92 31.52 -3.19 1.45
C ALA A 92 30.92 -1.80 1.17
N ILE A 93 30.55 -1.04 2.21
CA ILE A 93 29.98 0.31 2.08
C ILE A 93 31.11 1.33 2.01
N ARG A 94 31.47 1.76 0.80
CA ARG A 94 32.43 2.86 0.60
C ARG A 94 31.74 4.21 0.72
N LEU A 95 31.94 4.89 1.85
CA LEU A 95 31.72 6.33 1.92
C LEU A 95 32.78 7.02 1.05
N ARG A 96 32.35 7.83 0.08
CA ARG A 96 33.23 8.72 -0.70
C ARG A 96 33.16 10.13 -0.11
N PRO A 97 33.93 10.46 0.94
CA PRO A 97 33.97 11.82 1.45
C PRO A 97 34.55 12.75 0.38
N ARG A 98 33.74 13.72 -0.06
CA ARG A 98 34.23 14.84 -0.86
C ARG A 98 34.75 15.89 0.10
N VAL A 99 36.07 16.00 0.21
CA VAL A 99 36.76 17.05 0.97
C VAL A 99 37.18 18.19 0.05
N LEU A 100 37.23 19.41 0.59
CA LEU A 100 37.50 20.65 -0.16
C LEU A 100 36.47 20.95 -1.26
N VAL A 101 35.19 20.66 -0.99
CA VAL A 101 34.10 21.20 -1.82
C VAL A 101 34.09 22.70 -1.64
N ASP A 102 34.27 23.44 -2.74
CA ASP A 102 34.15 24.88 -2.74
C ASP A 102 32.71 25.28 -2.40
N VAL A 103 32.54 25.87 -1.22
CA VAL A 103 31.26 26.35 -0.69
C VAL A 103 31.13 27.87 -0.77
N SER A 104 32.02 28.54 -1.50
CA SER A 104 32.00 30.01 -1.64
C SER A 104 30.74 30.50 -2.37
N SER A 105 30.11 29.65 -3.19
CA SER A 105 28.76 29.89 -3.73
C SER A 105 27.82 28.71 -3.42
N LEU A 106 27.10 28.78 -2.31
CA LEU A 106 25.95 27.91 -2.07
C LEU A 106 24.71 28.56 -2.70
N GLU A 107 24.30 28.12 -3.88
CA GLU A 107 22.98 28.47 -4.42
C GLU A 107 21.94 27.43 -3.95
N PRO A 108 20.96 27.81 -3.10
CA PRO A 108 19.78 26.99 -2.89
C PRO A 108 18.85 27.18 -4.09
N ARG A 109 19.06 26.42 -5.16
CA ARG A 109 18.07 26.30 -6.25
C ARG A 109 17.73 24.83 -6.48
N PRO A 110 16.44 24.46 -6.50
CA PRO A 110 16.02 23.21 -7.12
C PRO A 110 16.29 23.31 -8.62
N ASP A 111 16.60 22.18 -9.26
CA ASP A 111 16.75 22.16 -10.71
C ASP A 111 15.49 22.74 -11.37
N GLN A 112 15.69 23.64 -12.32
CA GLN A 112 14.65 24.12 -13.21
C GLN A 112 14.84 23.46 -14.57
N SER A 113 14.30 22.27 -14.70
CA SER A 113 13.93 21.70 -16.00
C SER A 113 12.48 21.19 -15.98
N SER A 114 11.53 22.06 -15.62
CA SER A 114 10.12 21.84 -15.94
C SER A 114 9.39 23.17 -16.18
N ALA A 115 8.57 23.16 -17.22
CA ALA A 115 7.99 24.32 -17.85
C ALA A 115 7.01 25.10 -16.94
N ARG A 116 7.09 26.43 -17.01
CA ARG A 116 6.08 27.35 -16.47
C ARG A 116 4.77 27.18 -17.23
N VAL A 117 3.68 26.83 -16.53
CA VAL A 117 2.32 27.14 -16.95
C VAL A 117 1.76 28.17 -15.98
N ALA A 118 1.67 29.42 -16.44
CA ALA A 118 0.89 30.45 -15.76
C ALA A 118 -0.60 30.21 -16.05
N ARG A 119 -1.42 30.10 -15.01
CA ARG A 119 -2.88 30.23 -15.11
C ARG A 119 -3.32 31.48 -14.35
N PRO A 120 -4.21 32.34 -14.90
CA PRO A 120 -4.69 33.52 -14.22
C PRO A 120 -5.76 33.15 -13.18
N LEU A 121 -5.69 33.78 -12.00
CA LEU A 121 -6.76 33.84 -11.01
C LEU A 121 -8.02 34.46 -11.65
N ARG A 122 -9.16 33.76 -11.56
CA ARG A 122 -10.48 34.36 -11.75
C ARG A 122 -11.07 34.70 -10.39
N LEU A 123 -11.35 35.99 -10.16
CA LEU A 123 -12.23 36.45 -9.09
C LEU A 123 -13.66 36.01 -9.40
N ALA A 124 -14.33 35.42 -8.41
CA ALA A 124 -15.76 35.14 -8.45
C ALA A 124 -16.56 36.44 -8.24
N ARG A 125 -17.52 36.71 -9.14
CA ARG A 125 -18.57 37.72 -8.93
C ARG A 125 -19.81 37.02 -8.37
N ALA A 126 -20.30 37.52 -7.25
CA ALA A 126 -21.61 37.20 -6.70
C ALA A 126 -22.68 38.08 -7.35
N SER A 127 -23.74 37.47 -7.89
CA SER A 127 -25.09 38.04 -7.98
C SER A 127 -26.04 37.00 -8.59
N GLY A 128 -27.13 36.70 -7.89
CA GLY A 128 -28.03 35.58 -8.19
C GLY A 128 -29.12 35.86 -9.23
N ASN A 129 -29.67 34.74 -9.75
CA ASN A 129 -31.11 34.47 -9.92
C ASN A 129 -31.31 32.99 -10.34
N PRO A 130 -32.56 32.46 -10.38
CA PRO A 130 -32.94 31.24 -9.66
C PRO A 130 -32.61 29.93 -10.39
N LEU A 131 -32.32 28.92 -9.56
CA LEU A 131 -31.98 27.55 -9.92
C LEU A 131 -33.13 26.86 -10.66
N THR A 132 -32.91 26.59 -11.94
CA THR A 132 -33.48 25.39 -12.58
C THR A 132 -32.82 24.17 -11.95
N VAL A 133 -33.63 23.21 -11.51
CA VAL A 133 -33.19 21.89 -11.03
C VAL A 133 -32.41 21.21 -12.16
N GLY A 134 -31.08 21.27 -12.08
CA GLY A 134 -30.16 20.55 -12.95
C GLY A 134 -29.80 19.22 -12.31
N GLU A 135 -29.68 18.20 -13.14
CA GLU A 135 -29.15 16.87 -12.84
C GLU A 135 -27.98 16.95 -11.85
N GLU A 136 -27.99 16.14 -10.79
CA GLU A 136 -26.81 15.99 -9.94
C GLU A 136 -25.68 15.43 -10.81
N ASP A 137 -24.76 16.31 -11.23
CA ASP A 137 -23.55 15.96 -11.96
C ASP A 137 -22.78 14.91 -11.14
N SER A 138 -22.76 13.68 -11.65
CA SER A 138 -21.94 12.58 -11.13
C SER A 138 -20.50 13.07 -10.88
N LEU A 139 -20.00 12.90 -9.64
CA LEU A 139 -18.68 13.37 -9.21
C LEU A 139 -17.53 12.47 -9.70
N LEU A 140 -17.75 11.68 -10.76
CA LEU A 140 -16.71 10.87 -11.38
C LEU A 140 -15.56 11.79 -11.84
N LYS A 141 -14.39 11.64 -11.22
CA LYS A 141 -13.16 12.40 -11.54
C LYS A 141 -12.14 11.52 -12.23
N VAL A 142 -11.94 10.30 -11.74
CA VAL A 142 -10.98 9.33 -12.24
C VAL A 142 -11.60 8.44 -13.32
N THR A 143 -12.82 7.95 -13.09
CA THR A 143 -13.41 6.92 -13.98
C THR A 143 -14.40 7.47 -15.01
N GLN A 144 -14.67 8.78 -15.04
CA GLN A 144 -15.69 9.41 -15.91
C GLN A 144 -15.63 8.92 -17.37
N ASN A 145 -14.42 8.95 -17.95
CA ASN A 145 -14.19 8.63 -19.36
C ASN A 145 -13.55 7.24 -19.57
N LEU A 146 -13.57 6.38 -18.55
CA LEU A 146 -13.02 5.04 -18.63
C LEU A 146 -14.14 4.02 -18.80
N MET A 147 -13.96 3.10 -19.75
CA MET A 147 -14.77 1.90 -19.90
C MET A 147 -13.98 0.69 -19.42
N LEU A 148 -14.62 -0.15 -18.61
CA LEU A 148 -13.97 -1.30 -17.96
C LEU A 148 -12.65 -0.93 -17.24
N PRO A 149 -12.56 0.17 -16.45
CA PRO A 149 -11.32 0.48 -15.74
C PRO A 149 -10.97 -0.64 -14.76
N THR A 150 -9.67 -0.89 -14.62
CA THR A 150 -9.12 -1.96 -13.78
C THR A 150 -8.46 -1.40 -12.52
N ALA A 151 -8.76 -2.01 -11.38
CA ALA A 151 -8.15 -1.70 -10.10
C ALA A 151 -8.07 -2.97 -9.24
N ILE A 152 -7.30 -2.94 -8.15
CA ILE A 152 -7.53 -3.88 -7.03
C ILE A 152 -8.36 -3.18 -5.96
N THR A 153 -8.94 -3.95 -5.04
CA THR A 153 -9.73 -3.38 -3.94
C THR A 153 -8.90 -2.46 -3.03
N GLY A 154 -7.74 -2.89 -2.53
CA GLY A 154 -7.00 -2.13 -1.53
C GLY A 154 -5.71 -2.82 -1.11
N SER A 155 -5.78 -3.61 -0.04
CA SER A 155 -4.63 -4.27 0.57
C SER A 155 -3.83 -5.18 -0.39
N TYR A 156 -2.50 -5.12 -0.26
CA TYR A 156 -1.55 -5.92 -1.04
C TYR A 156 -0.52 -6.57 -0.09
N PRO A 157 -0.01 -7.78 -0.41
CA PRO A 157 0.97 -8.44 0.44
C PRO A 157 2.27 -7.65 0.52
N ARG A 158 2.81 -7.51 1.74
CA ARG A 158 4.06 -6.76 1.97
C ARG A 158 5.26 -7.48 1.37
N PRO A 159 6.28 -6.73 0.91
CA PRO A 159 7.60 -7.31 0.70
C PRO A 159 8.11 -7.93 2.01
N LEU A 160 8.71 -9.13 1.95
CA LEU A 160 9.20 -9.85 3.14
C LEU A 160 10.27 -9.09 3.94
N TRP A 161 10.96 -8.15 3.29
CA TRP A 161 11.98 -7.32 3.93
C TRP A 161 11.40 -6.08 4.63
N PHE A 162 10.11 -5.76 4.45
CA PHE A 162 9.46 -4.65 5.15
C PHE A 162 8.99 -5.11 6.52
N THR A 163 9.83 -4.91 7.53
CA THR A 163 9.64 -5.40 8.90
C THR A 163 9.15 -4.33 9.87
N GLU A 164 9.14 -3.07 9.45
CA GLU A 164 8.76 -1.96 10.32
C GLU A 164 7.23 -1.80 10.47
N SER A 165 6.81 -1.13 11.53
CA SER A 165 5.41 -0.86 11.86
C SER A 165 5.25 0.47 12.61
N LEU A 166 4.04 0.99 12.65
CA LEU A 166 3.71 2.24 13.32
C LEU A 166 3.74 2.07 14.84
N HIS A 167 3.31 0.92 15.37
CA HIS A 167 3.29 0.62 16.80
C HIS A 167 2.56 1.71 17.60
N GLY A 168 1.37 2.11 17.12
CA GLY A 168 0.56 3.17 17.71
C GLY A 168 1.03 4.61 17.47
N ARG A 169 2.23 4.84 16.90
CA ARG A 169 2.71 6.19 16.54
C ARG A 169 1.88 6.79 15.40
N SER A 170 1.78 8.11 15.33
CA SER A 170 1.22 8.76 14.13
C SER A 170 2.09 8.49 12.91
N PHE A 171 1.49 8.57 11.71
CA PHE A 171 2.21 8.31 10.48
C PHE A 171 3.34 9.33 10.25
N LYS A 172 3.08 10.62 10.48
CA LYS A 172 4.10 11.67 10.37
C LYS A 172 5.23 11.48 11.37
N SER A 173 4.93 11.03 12.60
CA SER A 173 5.97 10.73 13.59
C SER A 173 6.82 9.55 13.13
N ALA A 174 6.22 8.49 12.60
CA ALA A 174 6.95 7.33 12.10
C ALA A 174 7.81 7.67 10.87
N LEU A 175 7.37 8.59 10.00
CA LEU A 175 8.16 9.08 8.86
C LEU A 175 9.42 9.89 9.25
N GLY A 176 9.55 10.27 10.53
CA GLY A 176 10.78 10.87 11.08
C GLY A 176 11.85 9.84 11.45
N ASP A 177 11.48 8.57 11.57
CA ASP A 177 12.41 7.46 11.74
C ASP A 177 13.00 7.07 10.38
N SER A 178 14.33 7.02 10.26
CA SER A 178 15.00 6.78 8.98
C SER A 178 14.72 5.40 8.41
N ILE A 179 14.66 4.36 9.26
CA ILE A 179 14.48 2.98 8.84
C ILE A 179 13.03 2.75 8.40
N PHE A 180 12.06 3.21 9.21
CA PHE A 180 10.64 3.14 8.83
C PHE A 180 10.41 3.90 7.53
N ARG A 181 10.95 5.13 7.41
CA ARG A 181 10.77 5.96 6.22
C ARG A 181 11.30 5.29 4.96
N GLU A 182 12.51 4.76 5.01
CA GLU A 182 13.13 4.07 3.87
C GLU A 182 12.30 2.83 3.49
N GLN A 183 12.06 1.92 4.44
CA GLN A 183 11.33 0.68 4.13
C GLN A 183 9.90 0.93 3.66
N TYR A 184 9.18 1.87 4.28
CA TYR A 184 7.80 2.19 3.90
C TYR A 184 7.73 2.73 2.46
N LEU A 185 8.58 3.72 2.12
CA LEU A 185 8.55 4.32 0.78
C LEU A 185 8.95 3.32 -0.30
N ASP A 186 9.97 2.51 -0.04
CA ASP A 186 10.40 1.45 -0.95
C ASP A 186 9.33 0.37 -1.11
N ALA A 187 8.61 0.04 -0.02
CA ALA A 187 7.56 -0.97 -0.05
C ALA A 187 6.37 -0.51 -0.87
N VAL A 188 5.93 0.75 -0.69
CA VAL A 188 4.88 1.35 -1.51
C VAL A 188 5.31 1.42 -2.98
N ALA A 189 6.53 1.87 -3.27
CA ALA A 189 7.05 1.91 -4.64
C ALA A 189 7.08 0.51 -5.29
N CYS A 190 7.46 -0.52 -4.53
CA CYS A 190 7.44 -1.91 -4.98
C CYS A 190 6.03 -2.43 -5.28
N VAL A 191 5.03 -2.04 -4.48
CA VAL A 191 3.62 -2.40 -4.66
C VAL A 191 3.02 -1.70 -5.88
N VAL A 192 3.27 -0.40 -6.01
CA VAL A 192 2.87 0.43 -7.16
C VAL A 192 3.46 -0.12 -8.46
N ASN A 193 4.77 -0.35 -8.51
CA ASN A 193 5.43 -0.84 -9.72
C ASN A 193 4.90 -2.22 -10.15
N ALA A 194 4.49 -3.07 -9.20
CA ALA A 194 3.86 -4.35 -9.52
C ALA A 194 2.47 -4.16 -10.14
N GLN A 195 1.64 -3.27 -9.58
CA GLN A 195 0.32 -2.96 -10.12
C GLN A 195 0.40 -2.32 -11.51
N GLU A 196 1.33 -1.39 -11.73
CA GLU A 196 1.57 -0.78 -13.04
C GLU A 196 2.11 -1.79 -14.06
N ALA A 197 3.00 -2.69 -13.65
CA ALA A 197 3.52 -3.76 -14.52
C ALA A 197 2.41 -4.73 -14.97
N ALA A 198 1.45 -4.98 -14.09
CA ALA A 198 0.25 -5.77 -14.40
C ALA A 198 -0.73 -5.02 -15.31
N GLY A 199 -0.58 -3.71 -15.48
CA GLY A 199 -1.38 -2.89 -16.41
C GLY A 199 -2.64 -2.27 -15.79
N LEU A 200 -2.78 -2.28 -14.45
CA LEU A 200 -3.95 -1.70 -13.77
C LEU A 200 -4.10 -0.20 -14.03
N ASP A 201 -5.31 0.27 -14.31
CA ASP A 201 -5.60 1.68 -14.61
C ASP A 201 -5.50 2.57 -13.35
N ILE A 202 -5.93 2.03 -12.22
CA ILE A 202 -5.94 2.70 -10.91
C ILE A 202 -5.15 1.83 -9.92
N VAL A 203 -4.27 2.45 -9.14
CA VAL A 203 -3.39 1.74 -8.20
C VAL A 203 -3.69 2.10 -6.75
N THR A 204 -3.24 1.26 -5.82
CA THR A 204 -3.35 1.48 -4.37
C THR A 204 -1.98 1.46 -3.70
N ASP A 205 -1.87 2.00 -2.49
CA ASP A 205 -0.65 1.90 -1.67
C ASP A 205 -0.49 0.51 -1.02
N GLY A 206 -1.41 -0.42 -1.31
CA GLY A 206 -1.47 -1.76 -0.71
C GLY A 206 -1.81 -1.77 0.78
N ASP A 207 -2.30 -0.67 1.35
CA ASP A 207 -2.39 -0.46 2.80
C ASP A 207 -1.06 -0.75 3.53
N THR A 208 0.05 -0.40 2.87
CA THR A 208 1.41 -0.63 3.39
C THR A 208 1.64 0.14 4.70
N ARG A 209 0.82 1.16 4.98
CA ARG A 209 0.85 1.95 6.23
C ARG A 209 0.48 1.17 7.50
N PHE A 210 -0.33 0.12 7.39
CA PHE A 210 -0.85 -0.58 8.55
C PHE A 210 0.23 -1.35 9.31
N ASP A 211 -0.08 -1.94 10.44
CA ASP A 211 0.86 -2.85 11.10
C ASP A 211 0.65 -4.27 10.55
N LEU A 212 1.72 -5.09 10.54
CA LEU A 212 1.57 -6.52 10.24
C LEU A 212 0.97 -7.19 11.47
N ALA A 213 -0.32 -7.52 11.39
CA ALA A 213 -1.06 -8.02 12.53
C ALA A 213 -2.09 -9.06 12.13
N VAL A 214 -2.29 -10.01 13.06
CA VAL A 214 -3.11 -11.21 12.89
C VAL A 214 -4.48 -10.86 12.29
N GLY A 215 -4.82 -11.56 11.21
CA GLY A 215 -6.11 -11.43 10.54
C GLY A 215 -6.33 -10.09 9.84
N GLY A 216 -5.29 -9.27 9.71
CA GLY A 216 -5.39 -7.93 9.14
C GLY A 216 -6.06 -6.91 10.05
N LYS A 217 -6.09 -7.14 11.37
CA LYS A 217 -6.80 -6.29 12.35
C LYS A 217 -6.52 -4.80 12.20
N SER A 218 -5.31 -4.43 11.79
CA SER A 218 -4.85 -3.05 11.56
C SER A 218 -5.79 -2.19 10.72
N TRP A 219 -6.66 -2.80 9.89
CA TRP A 219 -7.73 -2.09 9.21
C TRP A 219 -8.69 -1.34 10.16
N PHE A 220 -9.10 -1.99 11.26
CA PHE A 220 -9.83 -1.34 12.36
C PHE A 220 -8.92 -0.55 13.29
N PHE A 221 -7.74 -1.12 13.59
CA PHE A 221 -6.90 -0.62 14.67
C PHE A 221 -6.11 0.64 14.30
N TYR A 222 -5.84 0.88 13.01
CA TYR A 222 -5.20 2.12 12.61
C TYR A 222 -6.01 3.35 13.03
N PRO A 223 -7.33 3.44 12.75
CA PRO A 223 -8.14 4.50 13.33
C PRO A 223 -8.22 4.44 14.85
N ILE A 224 -8.55 3.28 15.44
CA ILE A 224 -8.79 3.13 16.89
C ILE A 224 -7.60 3.62 17.73
N GLU A 225 -6.38 3.25 17.36
CA GLU A 225 -5.16 3.68 18.07
C GLU A 225 -4.90 5.19 18.01
N ARG A 226 -5.59 5.91 17.12
CA ARG A 226 -5.41 7.34 16.86
C ARG A 226 -6.64 8.18 17.22
N LEU A 227 -7.71 7.56 17.72
CA LEU A 227 -8.86 8.28 18.24
C LEU A 227 -8.63 8.67 19.70
N GLY A 228 -9.07 9.87 20.09
CA GLY A 228 -9.21 10.24 21.49
C GLY A 228 -10.46 9.62 22.10
N GLY A 229 -10.51 9.52 23.43
CA GLY A 229 -11.64 8.96 24.18
C GLY A 229 -11.62 7.44 24.37
N ILE A 230 -10.60 6.76 23.84
CA ILE A 230 -10.40 5.31 23.98
C ILE A 230 -9.40 5.02 25.10
N GLN A 231 -9.78 4.13 26.03
CA GLN A 231 -8.99 3.79 27.22
C GLN A 231 -9.07 2.29 27.53
N GLY A 232 -7.99 1.56 27.24
CA GLY A 232 -7.91 0.12 27.45
C GLY A 232 -8.60 -0.68 26.35
N HIS A 233 -8.73 -1.99 26.57
CA HIS A 233 -9.30 -2.93 25.62
C HIS A 233 -10.14 -4.01 26.32
N ARG A 234 -10.85 -4.82 25.52
CA ARG A 234 -11.52 -6.04 25.96
C ARG A 234 -10.92 -7.26 25.25
N ASP A 235 -10.96 -8.40 25.93
CA ASP A 235 -10.40 -9.66 25.42
C ASP A 235 -11.20 -10.27 24.26
N THR A 236 -12.43 -9.81 24.03
CA THR A 236 -13.33 -10.37 23.01
C THR A 236 -14.22 -9.31 22.36
N SER A 237 -14.53 -9.50 21.08
CA SER A 237 -15.51 -8.69 20.33
C SER A 237 -16.96 -9.10 20.64
N ARG A 238 -17.90 -8.13 20.63
CA ARG A 238 -19.31 -8.40 20.98
C ARG A 238 -20.01 -9.26 19.92
N GLY A 239 -20.22 -10.53 20.27
CA GLY A 239 -21.16 -11.42 19.58
C GLY A 239 -20.74 -11.90 18.19
N TRP A 240 -19.54 -11.58 17.70
CA TRP A 240 -19.08 -12.09 16.40
C TRP A 240 -18.79 -13.59 16.45
N MET A 241 -18.08 -14.04 17.49
CA MET A 241 -17.76 -15.47 17.69
C MET A 241 -19.02 -16.33 17.76
N SER A 242 -20.05 -15.90 18.49
CA SER A 242 -21.31 -16.64 18.60
C SER A 242 -22.11 -16.64 17.28
N ARG A 243 -22.17 -15.50 16.57
CA ARG A 243 -22.87 -15.40 15.27
C ARG A 243 -22.31 -16.34 14.21
N HIS A 244 -21.01 -16.56 14.22
CA HIS A 244 -20.33 -17.42 13.23
C HIS A 244 -19.99 -18.82 13.76
N GLY A 245 -20.49 -19.19 14.96
CA GLY A 245 -20.23 -20.50 15.57
C GLY A 245 -18.75 -20.82 15.71
N LEU A 246 -17.92 -19.81 15.97
CA LEU A 246 -16.47 -19.99 16.06
C LEU A 246 -16.11 -20.66 17.38
N ARG A 247 -15.11 -21.56 17.30
CA ARG A 247 -14.58 -22.31 18.43
C ARG A 247 -13.05 -22.44 18.29
N PRO A 248 -12.31 -22.68 19.40
CA PRO A 248 -10.88 -22.95 19.35
C PRO A 248 -10.49 -24.03 18.32
N GLY A 249 -9.30 -23.89 17.73
CA GLY A 249 -8.80 -24.75 16.65
C GLY A 249 -9.27 -24.35 15.24
N ARG A 250 -9.85 -23.15 15.09
CA ARG A 250 -10.21 -22.56 13.80
C ARG A 250 -9.36 -21.32 13.58
N ILE A 251 -8.84 -21.11 12.38
CA ILE A 251 -8.05 -19.92 12.04
C ILE A 251 -8.81 -18.60 12.30
N LEU A 252 -10.14 -18.56 12.06
CA LEU A 252 -10.97 -17.40 12.37
C LEU A 252 -11.12 -17.14 13.89
N TRP A 253 -10.91 -18.16 14.73
CA TRP A 253 -10.89 -18.01 16.18
C TRP A 253 -9.64 -17.25 16.63
N GLU A 254 -8.45 -17.62 16.11
CA GLU A 254 -7.20 -16.91 16.41
C GLU A 254 -7.27 -15.43 15.99
N VAL A 255 -7.91 -15.16 14.85
CA VAL A 255 -8.17 -13.78 14.42
C VAL A 255 -8.99 -13.01 15.46
N GLN A 256 -10.02 -13.63 16.03
CA GLN A 256 -10.86 -12.96 17.02
C GLN A 256 -10.19 -12.79 18.37
N GLU A 257 -9.41 -13.76 18.81
CA GLU A 257 -8.59 -13.58 20.02
C GLU A 257 -7.58 -12.45 19.85
N ALA A 258 -7.03 -12.25 18.65
CA ALA A 258 -6.14 -11.13 18.38
C ALA A 258 -6.85 -9.77 18.28
N TYR A 259 -8.17 -9.76 18.06
CA TYR A 259 -8.99 -8.56 18.02
C TYR A 259 -9.34 -8.19 19.46
N GLN A 260 -8.71 -7.13 19.95
CA GLN A 260 -8.84 -6.62 21.31
C GLN A 260 -9.55 -5.26 21.25
N PRO A 261 -10.90 -5.19 21.15
CA PRO A 261 -11.63 -3.94 20.91
C PRO A 261 -11.27 -2.84 21.91
N GLY A 262 -11.10 -1.61 21.41
CA GLY A 262 -10.84 -0.45 22.27
C GLY A 262 -12.08 -0.07 23.08
N VAL A 263 -11.91 0.30 24.35
CA VAL A 263 -13.03 0.73 25.21
C VAL A 263 -13.21 2.23 25.12
N VAL A 264 -14.40 2.68 24.74
CA VAL A 264 -14.78 4.10 24.66
C VAL A 264 -15.28 4.53 26.04
N ARG A 265 -14.51 5.36 26.75
CA ARG A 265 -14.86 5.86 28.11
C ARG A 265 -15.24 7.33 28.12
N GLU A 266 -14.80 8.07 27.11
CA GLU A 266 -15.06 9.48 26.94
C GLU A 266 -15.55 9.74 25.52
N LYS A 267 -16.04 10.97 25.29
CA LYS A 267 -16.45 11.40 23.96
C LYS A 267 -15.28 11.23 23.00
N LEU A 268 -15.53 10.55 21.87
CA LEU A 268 -14.51 10.37 20.84
C LEU A 268 -14.10 11.73 20.27
N THR A 269 -12.79 11.89 20.11
CA THR A 269 -12.22 13.03 19.41
C THR A 269 -11.33 12.54 18.30
N ARG A 270 -11.21 13.36 17.26
CA ARG A 270 -10.20 13.16 16.23
C ARG A 270 -8.81 13.17 16.86
N GLY A 271 -7.95 12.26 16.44
CA GLY A 271 -6.51 12.35 16.63
C GLY A 271 -5.77 12.19 15.30
N PRO A 272 -4.50 11.75 15.29
CA PRO A 272 -3.64 11.90 14.12
C PRO A 272 -3.85 10.76 13.10
N LEU A 273 -5.04 10.67 12.49
CA LEU A 273 -5.31 9.73 11.38
C LEU A 273 -4.54 10.07 10.11
N GLU A 274 -4.32 11.37 9.86
CA GLU A 274 -3.34 11.87 8.86
C GLU A 274 -3.52 11.31 7.44
N TYR A 275 -4.76 11.08 6.99
CA TYR A 275 -5.07 10.49 5.68
C TYR A 275 -4.44 11.28 4.51
N THR A 276 -4.43 12.61 4.60
CA THR A 276 -3.77 13.47 3.62
C THR A 276 -2.27 13.17 3.48
N ALA A 277 -1.56 12.93 4.59
CA ALA A 277 -0.12 12.66 4.55
C ALA A 277 0.17 11.28 3.96
N LEU A 278 -0.64 10.28 4.32
CA LEU A 278 -0.58 8.93 3.77
C LEU A 278 -0.76 8.94 2.25
N TRP A 279 -1.86 9.54 1.77
CA TRP A 279 -2.13 9.62 0.34
C TRP A 279 -1.03 10.38 -0.40
N LYS A 280 -0.58 11.55 0.08
CA LYS A 280 0.50 12.31 -0.56
C LYS A 280 1.82 11.54 -0.63
N ALA A 281 2.14 10.78 0.41
CA ALA A 281 3.35 9.95 0.44
C ALA A 281 3.32 8.85 -0.62
N ALA A 282 2.14 8.28 -0.90
CA ALA A 282 1.94 7.24 -1.89
C ALA A 282 1.75 7.78 -3.32
N GLN A 283 0.87 8.77 -3.53
CA GLN A 283 0.56 9.35 -4.84
C GLN A 283 1.81 9.90 -5.53
N ARG A 284 2.76 10.50 -4.80
CA ARG A 284 4.00 11.03 -5.39
C ARG A 284 4.94 9.96 -5.98
N LEU A 285 4.65 8.68 -5.79
CA LEU A 285 5.43 7.55 -6.31
C LEU A 285 4.89 7.01 -7.64
N THR A 286 3.81 7.60 -8.18
CA THR A 286 3.18 7.18 -9.43
C THR A 286 2.47 8.35 -10.11
N ASP A 287 2.40 8.31 -11.45
CA ASP A 287 1.57 9.21 -12.23
C ASP A 287 0.11 8.69 -12.37
N LYS A 288 -0.14 7.42 -12.02
CA LYS A 288 -1.50 6.86 -12.05
C LYS A 288 -2.31 7.36 -10.85
N PRO A 289 -3.65 7.42 -10.96
CA PRO A 289 -4.51 7.74 -9.82
C PRO A 289 -4.28 6.77 -8.65
N MET A 290 -3.87 7.30 -7.51
CA MET A 290 -3.72 6.55 -6.26
C MET A 290 -5.06 6.56 -5.52
N LYS A 291 -5.76 5.42 -5.52
CA LYS A 291 -6.99 5.21 -4.75
C LYS A 291 -6.66 5.04 -3.27
N PHE A 292 -7.22 5.91 -2.44
CA PHE A 292 -7.03 5.85 -0.98
C PHE A 292 -8.16 5.07 -0.30
N GLY A 293 -7.85 3.98 0.41
CA GLY A 293 -8.84 3.17 1.12
C GLY A 293 -8.99 3.53 2.60
N ALA A 294 -10.22 3.58 3.10
CA ALA A 294 -10.55 3.76 4.51
C ALA A 294 -11.77 2.94 4.94
N ILE A 295 -11.80 2.55 6.22
CA ILE A 295 -12.96 1.92 6.85
C ILE A 295 -14.09 2.95 7.06
N CYS A 296 -15.36 2.56 6.88
CA CYS A 296 -16.49 3.41 7.24
C CYS A 296 -16.71 3.49 8.77
N ALA A 297 -17.34 4.57 9.23
CA ALA A 297 -17.69 4.76 10.64
C ALA A 297 -18.59 3.64 11.21
N PRO A 298 -19.65 3.15 10.52
CA PRO A 298 -20.45 2.05 11.04
C PRO A 298 -19.71 0.71 11.15
N ALA A 299 -18.69 0.45 10.32
CA ALA A 299 -17.85 -0.74 10.47
C ALA A 299 -16.89 -0.57 11.65
N LEU A 300 -16.30 0.62 11.80
CA LEU A 300 -15.36 0.91 12.87
C LEU A 300 -15.96 0.70 14.27
N SER A 301 -17.24 1.08 14.46
CA SER A 301 -17.95 0.88 15.74
C SER A 301 -18.03 -0.58 16.18
N SER A 302 -17.95 -1.55 15.25
CA SER A 302 -17.98 -2.98 15.57
C SER A 302 -16.74 -3.47 16.33
N MET A 303 -15.64 -2.71 16.31
CA MET A 303 -14.40 -2.97 17.06
C MET A 303 -14.21 -2.00 18.24
N LEU A 304 -15.29 -1.35 18.67
CA LEU A 304 -15.31 -0.52 19.86
C LEU A 304 -16.24 -1.14 20.92
N TRP A 305 -15.84 -1.00 22.18
CA TRP A 305 -16.66 -1.33 23.33
C TRP A 305 -17.13 -0.05 24.00
N ASP A 306 -18.39 0.31 23.76
CA ASP A 306 -18.95 1.55 24.28
C ASP A 306 -19.33 1.46 25.77
N GLU A 307 -18.77 2.37 26.57
CA GLU A 307 -19.11 2.65 27.98
C GLU A 307 -19.43 4.13 28.21
N HIS A 308 -19.50 4.95 27.14
CA HIS A 308 -19.69 6.39 27.23
C HIS A 308 -21.02 6.86 26.63
N TYR A 309 -21.35 6.43 25.41
CA TYR A 309 -22.53 6.92 24.72
C TYR A 309 -23.80 6.23 25.22
N ARG A 310 -24.94 6.86 24.92
CA ARG A 310 -26.25 6.32 25.27
C ARG A 310 -26.60 5.05 24.49
N ASP A 311 -26.19 5.00 23.22
CA ASP A 311 -26.47 3.94 22.27
C ASP A 311 -25.45 3.92 21.12
N ASP A 312 -25.43 2.81 20.39
CA ASP A 312 -24.54 2.61 19.23
C ASP A 312 -24.74 3.69 18.15
N LYS A 313 -25.94 4.27 18.02
CA LYS A 313 -26.23 5.28 16.99
C LYS A 313 -25.51 6.59 17.30
N ALA A 314 -25.49 7.00 18.56
CA ALA A 314 -24.76 8.18 19.01
C ALA A 314 -23.24 8.01 18.80
N LEU A 315 -22.68 6.84 19.13
CA LEU A 315 -21.28 6.51 18.85
C LEU A 315 -20.96 6.58 17.34
N ILE A 316 -21.81 5.95 16.50
CA ILE A 316 -21.62 5.94 15.05
C ILE A 316 -21.67 7.35 14.47
N ASN A 317 -22.59 8.20 14.92
CA ASN A 317 -22.68 9.58 14.44
C ASN A 317 -21.42 10.41 14.77
N ASP A 318 -20.86 10.27 15.97
CA ASP A 318 -19.61 10.95 16.33
C ASP A 318 -18.43 10.43 15.50
N LEU A 319 -18.37 9.12 15.22
CA LEU A 319 -17.40 8.56 14.28
C LEU A 319 -17.58 9.12 12.86
N CYS A 320 -18.82 9.25 12.38
CA CYS A 320 -19.11 9.84 11.07
C CYS A 320 -18.58 11.27 10.97
N ASP A 321 -18.72 12.07 12.03
CA ASP A 321 -18.23 13.45 12.05
C ASP A 321 -16.69 13.51 12.01
N ILE A 322 -16.02 12.59 12.72
CA ILE A 322 -14.55 12.47 12.68
C ILE A 322 -14.07 12.04 11.29
N MET A 323 -14.69 11.01 10.71
CA MET A 323 -14.33 10.50 9.39
C MET A 323 -14.60 11.54 8.29
N ASN A 324 -15.71 12.29 8.40
CA ASN A 324 -16.02 13.37 7.46
C ASN A 324 -14.94 14.44 7.43
N ALA A 325 -14.44 14.86 8.60
CA ALA A 325 -13.35 15.84 8.65
C ALA A 325 -12.10 15.33 7.91
N GLU A 326 -11.71 14.07 8.10
CA GLU A 326 -10.59 13.46 7.38
C GLU A 326 -10.81 13.37 5.86
N PHE A 327 -12.00 12.94 5.43
CA PHE A 327 -12.31 12.80 4.01
C PHE A 327 -12.38 14.16 3.30
N ARG A 328 -12.95 15.17 3.94
CA ARG A 328 -12.98 16.54 3.41
C ARG A 328 -11.57 17.11 3.28
N GLU A 329 -10.71 16.92 4.28
CA GLU A 329 -9.32 17.34 4.20
C GLU A 329 -8.54 16.61 3.10
N LEU A 330 -8.76 15.29 2.96
CA LEU A 330 -8.13 14.47 1.94
C LEU A 330 -8.55 14.88 0.51
N ALA A 331 -9.85 15.10 0.30
CA ALA A 331 -10.38 15.60 -0.98
C ALA A 331 -9.85 17.01 -1.28
N ALA A 332 -9.88 17.93 -0.30
CA ALA A 332 -9.33 19.28 -0.44
C ALA A 332 -7.81 19.29 -0.70
N ALA A 333 -7.09 18.26 -0.26
CA ALA A 333 -5.68 18.07 -0.54
C ALA A 333 -5.39 17.59 -1.98
N GLY A 334 -6.43 17.29 -2.77
CA GLY A 334 -6.35 16.89 -4.17
C GLY A 334 -6.40 15.38 -4.40
N CYS A 335 -6.80 14.58 -3.40
CA CYS A 335 -7.02 13.14 -3.60
C CYS A 335 -8.17 12.95 -4.59
N PRO A 336 -7.95 12.34 -5.77
CA PRO A 336 -8.96 12.30 -6.82
C PRO A 336 -9.95 11.14 -6.65
N LEU A 337 -9.65 10.20 -5.75
CA LEU A 337 -10.45 8.99 -5.53
C LEU A 337 -10.25 8.42 -4.12
N ILE A 338 -11.33 8.39 -3.35
CA ILE A 338 -11.39 7.78 -2.02
C ILE A 338 -12.29 6.55 -2.09
N GLN A 339 -11.82 5.42 -1.56
CA GLN A 339 -12.63 4.24 -1.33
C GLN A 339 -12.99 4.12 0.14
N VAL A 340 -14.27 3.98 0.43
CA VAL A 340 -14.78 3.72 1.78
C VAL A 340 -15.37 2.33 1.84
N GLU A 341 -14.84 1.52 2.76
CA GLU A 341 -15.21 0.12 2.92
C GLU A 341 -16.44 -0.02 3.83
N GLU A 342 -17.53 -0.56 3.27
CA GLU A 342 -18.88 -0.59 3.86
C GLU A 342 -19.45 -2.02 3.92
N PRO A 343 -18.85 -2.95 4.68
CA PRO A 343 -19.47 -4.23 4.95
C PRO A 343 -20.77 -4.23 5.78
N PRO A 344 -21.05 -3.26 6.68
CA PRO A 344 -22.21 -3.31 7.57
C PRO A 344 -23.56 -3.53 6.89
N HIS A 345 -23.85 -2.92 5.74
CA HIS A 345 -25.15 -3.07 5.07
C HIS A 345 -25.48 -4.54 4.77
N HIS A 346 -24.64 -5.22 3.99
CA HIS A 346 -24.89 -6.62 3.66
C HIS A 346 -24.61 -7.56 4.85
N GLY A 347 -23.65 -7.23 5.71
CA GLY A 347 -23.42 -7.97 6.95
C GLY A 347 -24.65 -8.01 7.85
N ARG A 348 -25.34 -6.88 8.04
CA ARG A 348 -26.57 -6.81 8.84
C ARG A 348 -27.71 -7.63 8.25
N THR A 349 -27.84 -7.69 6.91
CA THR A 349 -28.91 -8.49 6.27
C THR A 349 -28.84 -9.99 6.55
N THR A 350 -27.67 -10.50 6.97
CA THR A 350 -27.51 -11.91 7.37
C THR A 350 -28.11 -12.22 8.74
N ARG A 351 -28.54 -11.20 9.49
CA ARG A 351 -29.05 -11.36 10.84
C ARG A 351 -30.57 -11.41 10.85
N PRO A 352 -31.19 -12.35 11.59
CA PRO A 352 -32.65 -12.44 11.71
C PRO A 352 -33.29 -11.21 12.35
N ASP A 353 -32.56 -10.49 13.20
CA ASP A 353 -33.03 -9.30 13.92
C ASP A 353 -32.89 -8.00 13.12
N CYS A 354 -32.29 -8.03 11.93
CA CYS A 354 -32.13 -6.84 11.11
C CYS A 354 -33.49 -6.36 10.60
N THR A 355 -33.80 -5.09 10.85
CA THR A 355 -34.98 -4.40 10.32
C THR A 355 -34.59 -3.46 9.17
N ASP A 356 -35.58 -2.99 8.41
CA ASP A 356 -35.36 -1.97 7.38
C ASP A 356 -34.87 -0.65 8.00
N ALA A 357 -35.39 -0.29 9.18
CA ALA A 357 -34.93 0.89 9.94
C ALA A 357 -33.44 0.82 10.33
N ASP A 358 -32.87 -0.38 10.50
CA ASP A 358 -31.44 -0.54 10.74
C ASP A 358 -30.62 -0.22 9.47
N LEU A 359 -31.10 -0.66 8.31
CA LEU A 359 -30.46 -0.42 7.01
C LEU A 359 -30.60 1.04 6.57
N GLU A 360 -31.76 1.66 6.83
CA GLU A 360 -31.98 3.10 6.64
C GLU A 360 -31.02 3.92 7.51
N PHE A 361 -30.84 3.55 8.77
CA PHE A 361 -29.87 4.21 9.64
C PHE A 361 -28.43 4.07 9.13
N LEU A 362 -28.03 2.87 8.67
CA LEU A 362 -26.70 2.67 8.08
C LEU A 362 -26.50 3.52 6.83
N THR A 363 -27.52 3.65 5.99
CA THR A 363 -27.50 4.51 4.79
C THR A 363 -27.27 5.97 5.19
N GLN A 364 -28.05 6.47 6.15
CA GLN A 364 -27.92 7.84 6.67
C GLN A 364 -26.53 8.09 7.29
N ALA A 365 -26.02 7.14 8.08
CA ALA A 365 -24.71 7.25 8.72
C ALA A 365 -23.57 7.26 7.69
N PHE A 366 -23.63 6.39 6.67
CA PHE A 366 -22.64 6.35 5.60
C PHE A 366 -22.64 7.63 4.77
N ASN A 367 -23.81 8.16 4.44
CA ASN A 367 -23.92 9.41 3.68
C ASN A 367 -23.45 10.62 4.53
N ARG A 368 -23.73 10.60 5.84
CA ARG A 368 -23.24 11.63 6.78
C ARG A 368 -21.72 11.76 6.76
N GLN A 369 -20.97 10.66 6.78
CA GLN A 369 -19.50 10.73 6.76
C GLN A 369 -18.95 11.27 5.44
N LEU A 370 -19.74 11.28 4.35
CA LEU A 370 -19.33 11.78 3.03
C LEU A 370 -19.85 13.19 2.71
N ALA A 371 -20.66 13.78 3.58
CA ALA A 371 -21.27 15.08 3.35
C ALA A 371 -20.24 16.17 2.98
N GLY A 372 -20.35 16.71 1.76
CA GLY A 372 -19.49 17.75 1.21
C GLY A 372 -18.04 17.32 0.95
N VAL A 373 -17.79 16.03 0.78
CA VAL A 373 -16.52 15.49 0.27
C VAL A 373 -16.54 15.60 -1.26
N ASP A 374 -15.74 16.50 -1.81
CA ASP A 374 -15.69 16.77 -3.26
C ASP A 374 -14.60 15.93 -3.95
N THR A 375 -14.86 14.64 -4.14
CA THR A 375 -14.04 13.74 -4.96
C THR A 375 -14.83 12.50 -5.38
N GLU A 376 -14.32 11.73 -6.34
CA GLU A 376 -14.92 10.42 -6.66
C GLU A 376 -14.84 9.48 -5.45
N ILE A 377 -15.97 8.87 -5.10
CA ILE A 377 -16.11 7.94 -3.98
C ILE A 377 -16.42 6.53 -4.50
N TRP A 378 -15.61 5.57 -4.07
CA TRP A 378 -15.89 4.15 -4.22
C TRP A 378 -16.40 3.55 -2.91
N VAL A 379 -17.47 2.76 -2.98
CA VAL A 379 -18.00 2.00 -1.84
C VAL A 379 -17.61 0.55 -2.03
N HIS A 380 -16.76 0.02 -1.15
CA HIS A 380 -16.35 -1.38 -1.22
C HIS A 380 -17.20 -2.28 -0.33
N THR A 381 -17.75 -3.35 -0.91
CA THR A 381 -18.47 -4.40 -0.19
C THR A 381 -17.88 -5.78 -0.51
N CYS A 382 -17.71 -6.61 0.52
CA CYS A 382 -17.25 -7.99 0.41
C CYS A 382 -17.64 -8.79 1.66
N TRP A 383 -17.58 -10.12 1.58
CA TRP A 383 -17.88 -11.02 2.69
C TRP A 383 -16.68 -11.29 3.62
N GLY A 384 -15.64 -10.44 3.54
CA GLY A 384 -14.49 -10.42 4.43
C GLY A 384 -13.29 -11.26 3.96
N ASN A 385 -12.11 -10.86 4.44
CA ASN A 385 -10.83 -11.54 4.19
C ASN A 385 -9.91 -11.63 5.43
N PRO A 386 -10.39 -12.03 6.62
CA PRO A 386 -9.49 -12.24 7.75
C PRO A 386 -8.52 -13.39 7.46
N ASN A 387 -7.21 -13.10 7.42
CA ASN A 387 -6.14 -14.07 7.19
C ASN A 387 -6.32 -14.94 5.92
N GLN A 388 -6.69 -14.34 4.78
CA GLN A 388 -7.02 -15.04 3.53
C GLN A 388 -8.31 -15.89 3.57
N GLN A 389 -9.06 -15.90 4.68
CA GLN A 389 -10.19 -16.81 4.86
C GLN A 389 -11.51 -16.15 4.50
N ARG A 390 -12.43 -16.97 4.00
CA ARG A 390 -13.84 -16.58 3.88
C ARG A 390 -14.50 -16.60 5.25
N VAL A 391 -15.30 -15.59 5.55
CA VAL A 391 -16.18 -15.60 6.74
C VAL A 391 -17.32 -16.59 6.56
N TYR A 392 -17.81 -16.75 5.32
CA TYR A 392 -18.85 -17.68 4.95
C TYR A 392 -18.33 -18.67 3.90
N TRP A 393 -18.59 -19.96 4.09
CA TRP A 393 -18.23 -20.97 3.07
C TRP A 393 -18.97 -20.70 1.76
N GLU A 394 -20.30 -20.55 1.86
CA GLU A 394 -21.17 -20.06 0.80
C GLU A 394 -21.46 -18.59 1.06
N PRO A 395 -20.96 -17.65 0.23
CA PRO A 395 -21.26 -16.24 0.39
C PRO A 395 -22.78 -16.01 0.37
N PRO A 396 -23.35 -15.26 1.34
CA PRO A 396 -24.74 -14.84 1.30
C PRO A 396 -25.01 -13.97 0.06
N SER A 397 -26.29 -13.77 -0.26
CA SER A 397 -26.68 -12.91 -1.39
C SER A 397 -26.75 -11.44 -0.99
N TYR A 398 -26.39 -10.55 -1.91
CA TYR A 398 -26.58 -9.11 -1.78
C TYR A 398 -28.03 -8.67 -1.98
N GLU A 399 -28.97 -9.54 -2.37
CA GLU A 399 -30.34 -9.17 -2.77
C GLU A 399 -31.05 -8.24 -1.79
N ARG A 400 -30.97 -8.52 -0.49
CA ARG A 400 -31.60 -7.70 0.54
C ARG A 400 -30.89 -6.35 0.78
N ALA A 401 -29.58 -6.30 0.58
CA ALA A 401 -28.76 -5.10 0.83
C ALA A 401 -28.66 -4.18 -0.38
N LEU A 402 -28.77 -4.72 -1.59
CA LEU A 402 -28.58 -4.00 -2.85
C LEU A 402 -29.39 -2.69 -2.95
N PRO A 403 -30.71 -2.64 -2.67
CA PRO A 403 -31.46 -1.38 -2.77
C PRO A 403 -30.95 -0.28 -1.83
N TYR A 404 -30.39 -0.62 -0.67
CA TYR A 404 -29.79 0.33 0.27
C TYR A 404 -28.39 0.74 -0.15
N LEU A 405 -27.59 -0.21 -0.64
CA LEU A 405 -26.25 0.07 -1.18
C LEU A 405 -26.33 1.07 -2.34
N LEU A 406 -27.35 0.97 -3.21
CA LEU A 406 -27.57 1.91 -4.31
C LEU A 406 -28.01 3.32 -3.86
N GLN A 407 -28.40 3.51 -2.60
CA GLN A 407 -28.75 4.82 -2.01
C GLN A 407 -27.55 5.53 -1.38
N LEU A 408 -26.39 4.86 -1.31
CA LEU A 408 -25.19 5.45 -0.72
C LEU A 408 -24.64 6.57 -1.60
N ASP A 409 -24.08 7.60 -0.97
CA ASP A 409 -23.44 8.75 -1.62
C ASP A 409 -22.06 8.37 -2.19
N GLY A 410 -22.01 7.29 -2.98
CA GLY A 410 -20.84 6.84 -3.73
C GLY A 410 -21.09 6.79 -5.23
N ASP A 411 -20.03 7.00 -6.02
CA ASP A 411 -20.07 7.00 -7.48
C ASP A 411 -19.88 5.60 -8.06
N VAL A 412 -19.09 4.76 -7.38
CA VAL A 412 -18.83 3.37 -7.76
C VAL A 412 -19.10 2.45 -6.58
N ILE A 413 -19.89 1.39 -6.76
CA ILE A 413 -20.11 0.38 -5.71
C ILE A 413 -19.52 -0.94 -6.17
N THR A 414 -18.60 -1.52 -5.39
CA THR A 414 -17.92 -2.77 -5.75
C THR A 414 -18.47 -3.96 -4.97
N PHE A 415 -18.60 -5.11 -5.64
CA PHE A 415 -19.19 -6.33 -5.09
C PHE A 415 -18.28 -7.55 -5.29
N GLU A 416 -18.18 -8.38 -4.24
CA GLU A 416 -17.58 -9.71 -4.33
C GLU A 416 -18.42 -10.63 -5.25
N CYS A 417 -17.83 -11.08 -6.36
CA CYS A 417 -18.50 -11.84 -7.42
C CYS A 417 -17.76 -13.13 -7.81
N ALA A 418 -16.43 -13.14 -7.88
CA ALA A 418 -15.67 -14.30 -8.36
C ALA A 418 -15.83 -15.51 -7.42
N SER A 419 -15.91 -15.27 -6.11
CA SER A 419 -16.10 -16.29 -5.08
C SER A 419 -17.44 -17.04 -5.16
N SER A 420 -18.41 -16.48 -5.88
CA SER A 420 -19.77 -17.01 -6.09
C SER A 420 -20.11 -17.23 -7.58
N ASP A 421 -19.11 -17.16 -8.47
CA ASP A 421 -19.29 -17.22 -9.93
C ASP A 421 -20.33 -16.22 -10.48
N GLY A 422 -20.38 -15.03 -9.88
CA GLY A 422 -21.29 -13.96 -10.27
C GLY A 422 -22.77 -14.30 -10.09
N ARG A 423 -23.12 -15.10 -9.08
CA ARG A 423 -24.51 -15.52 -8.78
C ARG A 423 -25.47 -14.33 -8.73
N ASP A 424 -25.04 -13.24 -8.13
CA ASP A 424 -25.88 -12.07 -7.86
C ASP A 424 -25.89 -11.04 -9.02
N LEU A 425 -25.17 -11.27 -10.13
CA LEU A 425 -25.10 -10.32 -11.25
C LEU A 425 -26.47 -10.00 -11.86
N ALA A 426 -27.37 -10.98 -11.92
CA ALA A 426 -28.71 -10.79 -12.45
C ALA A 426 -29.57 -9.81 -11.62
N LEU A 427 -29.18 -9.55 -10.36
CA LEU A 427 -29.88 -8.58 -9.52
C LEU A 427 -29.77 -7.15 -10.06
N PHE A 428 -28.67 -6.81 -10.74
CA PHE A 428 -28.47 -5.48 -11.32
C PHE A 428 -29.48 -5.18 -12.45
N GLY A 429 -30.01 -6.21 -13.12
CA GLY A 429 -31.09 -6.04 -14.09
C GLY A 429 -32.43 -5.62 -13.47
N LYS A 430 -32.59 -5.74 -12.15
CA LYS A 430 -33.82 -5.37 -11.42
C LYS A 430 -33.86 -3.91 -10.99
N TYR A 431 -32.72 -3.21 -10.95
CA TYR A 431 -32.59 -1.86 -10.40
C TYR A 431 -32.00 -0.89 -11.42
N ARG A 432 -32.59 0.31 -11.52
CA ARG A 432 -31.99 1.42 -12.27
C ARG A 432 -31.05 2.19 -11.35
N THR A 433 -29.85 2.48 -11.84
CA THR A 433 -28.87 3.34 -11.17
C THR A 433 -27.98 3.97 -12.23
N ASP A 434 -27.51 5.17 -11.96
CA ASP A 434 -26.51 5.94 -12.71
C ASP A 434 -25.08 5.65 -12.23
N LYS A 435 -24.93 5.12 -11.01
CA LYS A 435 -23.65 4.71 -10.42
C LYS A 435 -22.93 3.68 -11.29
N LYS A 436 -21.60 3.66 -11.23
CA LYS A 436 -20.81 2.55 -11.77
C LYS A 436 -20.81 1.37 -10.80
N ILE A 437 -20.68 0.17 -11.33
CA ILE A 437 -20.66 -1.08 -10.59
C ILE A 437 -19.32 -1.75 -10.79
N GLY A 438 -18.60 -1.97 -9.68
CA GLY A 438 -17.38 -2.77 -9.66
C GLY A 438 -17.68 -4.24 -9.38
N ILE A 439 -17.17 -5.13 -10.22
CA ILE A 439 -17.28 -6.58 -9.99
C ILE A 439 -15.92 -7.16 -9.63
N GLY A 440 -15.88 -7.99 -8.60
CA GLY A 440 -14.73 -8.83 -8.29
C GLY A 440 -14.60 -9.96 -9.32
N VAL A 441 -13.50 -9.99 -10.08
CA VAL A 441 -13.26 -11.01 -11.12
C VAL A 441 -12.15 -12.00 -10.77
N VAL A 442 -11.45 -11.76 -9.67
CA VAL A 442 -10.46 -12.67 -9.10
C VAL A 442 -10.76 -12.87 -7.62
N ASN A 443 -10.60 -14.09 -7.16
CA ASN A 443 -10.90 -14.51 -5.81
C ASN A 443 -9.65 -14.37 -4.92
N HIS A 444 -9.75 -13.56 -3.87
CA HIS A 444 -8.65 -13.29 -2.95
C HIS A 444 -8.37 -14.41 -1.93
N CYS A 445 -9.31 -15.34 -1.73
CA CYS A 445 -9.18 -16.42 -0.75
C CYS A 445 -8.45 -17.65 -1.28
N ASN A 446 -8.29 -17.82 -2.60
CA ASN A 446 -7.62 -18.98 -3.17
C ASN A 446 -6.22 -18.63 -3.70
N THR A 447 -5.33 -19.62 -3.70
CA THR A 447 -3.93 -19.46 -4.14
C THR A 447 -3.73 -19.73 -5.64
N VAL A 448 -4.76 -20.23 -6.32
CA VAL A 448 -4.74 -20.50 -7.75
C VAL A 448 -4.93 -19.18 -8.49
N VAL A 449 -4.03 -18.85 -9.41
CA VAL A 449 -4.22 -17.70 -10.30
C VAL A 449 -5.26 -18.07 -11.36
N GLU A 450 -6.30 -17.26 -11.48
CA GLU A 450 -7.34 -17.46 -12.49
C GLU A 450 -6.76 -17.32 -13.91
N PRO A 451 -7.14 -18.17 -14.87
CA PRO A 451 -6.83 -17.92 -16.27
C PRO A 451 -7.52 -16.63 -16.78
N PRO A 452 -6.89 -15.84 -17.67
CA PRO A 452 -7.52 -14.66 -18.28
C PRO A 452 -8.90 -14.94 -18.89
N GLU A 453 -9.12 -16.12 -19.46
CA GLU A 453 -10.39 -16.53 -20.06
C GLU A 453 -11.49 -16.71 -19.00
N HIS A 454 -11.12 -17.15 -17.80
CA HIS A 454 -12.05 -17.27 -16.68
C HIS A 454 -12.51 -15.89 -16.21
N VAL A 455 -11.57 -14.95 -16.12
CA VAL A 455 -11.86 -13.53 -15.84
C VAL A 455 -12.79 -12.96 -16.92
N ALA A 456 -12.44 -13.13 -18.21
CA ALA A 456 -13.23 -12.63 -19.33
C ALA A 456 -14.66 -13.20 -19.34
N ARG A 457 -14.85 -14.48 -19.03
CA ARG A 457 -16.17 -15.12 -18.91
C ARG A 457 -17.04 -14.40 -17.86
N LEU A 458 -16.49 -14.08 -16.70
CA LEU A 458 -17.24 -13.40 -15.65
C LEU A 458 -17.57 -11.95 -16.02
N ILE A 459 -16.65 -11.26 -16.70
CA ILE A 459 -16.90 -9.92 -17.25
C ILE A 459 -18.06 -9.96 -18.26
N ARG A 460 -18.06 -10.92 -19.20
CA ARG A 460 -19.17 -11.08 -20.17
C ARG A 460 -20.52 -11.31 -19.49
N LYS A 461 -20.54 -12.15 -18.44
CA LYS A 461 -21.76 -12.38 -17.64
C LYS A 461 -22.27 -11.08 -17.00
N ALA A 462 -21.38 -10.21 -16.54
CA ALA A 462 -21.79 -8.92 -15.99
C ALA A 462 -22.30 -7.95 -17.06
N LEU A 463 -21.72 -7.99 -18.27
CA LEU A 463 -22.15 -7.18 -19.41
C LEU A 463 -23.57 -7.49 -19.90
N GLU A 464 -24.15 -8.63 -19.52
CA GLU A 464 -25.58 -8.93 -19.74
C GLU A 464 -26.51 -7.99 -18.96
N TYR A 465 -26.03 -7.40 -17.85
CA TYR A 465 -26.85 -6.60 -16.92
C TYR A 465 -26.32 -5.18 -16.70
N ILE A 466 -25.03 -4.94 -16.91
CA ILE A 466 -24.35 -3.67 -16.65
C ILE A 466 -23.64 -3.23 -17.93
N PRO A 467 -23.94 -2.04 -18.49
CA PRO A 467 -23.31 -1.59 -19.72
C PRO A 467 -21.81 -1.27 -19.50
N PRO A 468 -20.95 -1.41 -20.53
CA PRO A 468 -19.49 -1.27 -20.43
C PRO A 468 -19.00 0.03 -19.77
N GLU A 469 -19.68 1.15 -20.02
CA GLU A 469 -19.35 2.47 -19.47
C GLU A 469 -19.58 2.59 -17.97
N ARG A 470 -20.43 1.72 -17.40
CA ARG A 470 -20.72 1.65 -15.97
C ARG A 470 -20.05 0.47 -15.27
N LEU A 471 -19.36 -0.41 -16.00
CA LEU A 471 -18.73 -1.59 -15.41
C LEU A 471 -17.26 -1.31 -15.07
N VAL A 472 -16.88 -1.55 -13.81
CA VAL A 472 -15.52 -1.46 -13.29
C VAL A 472 -15.02 -2.86 -12.95
N ILE A 473 -13.76 -3.17 -13.27
CA ILE A 473 -13.19 -4.50 -13.04
C ILE A 473 -12.25 -4.44 -11.84
N THR A 474 -12.55 -5.21 -10.80
CA THR A 474 -11.78 -5.23 -9.55
C THR A 474 -11.58 -6.65 -9.02
N THR A 475 -10.93 -6.78 -7.88
CA THR A 475 -10.83 -8.02 -7.10
C THR A 475 -12.01 -8.16 -6.13
N ASP A 476 -12.34 -9.38 -5.71
CA ASP A 476 -13.42 -9.62 -4.74
C ASP A 476 -13.23 -8.86 -3.42
N CYS A 477 -12.00 -8.83 -2.92
CA CYS A 477 -11.55 -8.05 -1.78
C CYS A 477 -10.07 -7.70 -1.97
N GLY A 478 -9.44 -7.02 -1.01
CA GLY A 478 -7.98 -6.86 -1.00
C GLY A 478 -7.28 -8.21 -0.82
N PHE A 479 -6.04 -8.34 -1.27
CA PHE A 479 -5.29 -9.60 -1.21
C PHE A 479 -4.75 -9.93 0.20
N GLY A 480 -4.90 -9.02 1.16
CA GLY A 480 -4.48 -9.19 2.54
C GLY A 480 -2.98 -9.02 2.73
N ARG A 481 -2.58 -8.54 3.91
CA ARG A 481 -1.16 -8.33 4.29
C ARG A 481 -0.51 -9.63 4.78
N GLU A 482 -1.29 -10.47 5.46
CA GLU A 482 -0.95 -11.85 5.86
C GLU A 482 -1.59 -12.89 4.94
N GLY A 483 -2.27 -12.45 3.87
CA GLY A 483 -3.05 -13.32 3.01
C GLY A 483 -2.20 -13.99 1.94
N LEU A 484 -2.48 -13.65 0.68
CA LEU A 484 -1.77 -14.24 -0.45
C LEU A 484 -0.28 -13.91 -0.45
N SER A 485 0.51 -14.78 -1.06
CA SER A 485 1.89 -14.39 -1.39
C SER A 485 1.88 -13.24 -2.40
N ARG A 486 2.87 -12.36 -2.30
CA ARG A 486 3.06 -11.24 -3.25
C ARG A 486 3.11 -11.71 -4.71
N ARG A 487 3.68 -12.90 -4.95
CA ARG A 487 3.74 -13.52 -6.29
C ARG A 487 2.35 -13.85 -6.83
N ILE A 488 1.51 -14.50 -6.01
CA ILE A 488 0.16 -14.87 -6.42
C ILE A 488 -0.69 -13.62 -6.65
N ALA A 489 -0.64 -12.65 -5.72
CA ALA A 489 -1.34 -11.37 -5.87
C ALA A 489 -0.95 -10.67 -7.19
N TYR A 490 0.34 -10.63 -7.51
CA TYR A 490 0.83 -10.04 -8.76
C TYR A 490 0.24 -10.72 -10.01
N TYR A 491 0.30 -12.05 -10.08
CA TYR A 491 -0.21 -12.76 -11.25
C TYR A 491 -1.75 -12.78 -11.32
N LYS A 492 -2.46 -12.63 -10.20
CA LYS A 492 -3.91 -12.34 -10.22
C LYS A 492 -4.20 -10.96 -10.81
N CYS A 493 -3.39 -9.93 -10.53
CA CYS A 493 -3.53 -8.64 -11.21
C CYS A 493 -3.28 -8.77 -12.72
N VAL A 494 -2.25 -9.53 -13.12
CA VAL A 494 -1.96 -9.79 -14.55
C VAL A 494 -3.15 -10.46 -15.22
N ALA A 495 -3.67 -11.54 -14.64
CA ALA A 495 -4.84 -12.26 -15.16
C ALA A 495 -6.09 -11.36 -15.23
N LEU A 496 -6.31 -10.51 -14.23
CA LEU A 496 -7.42 -9.54 -14.22
C LEU A 496 -7.34 -8.62 -15.45
N VAL A 497 -6.17 -8.04 -15.72
CA VAL A 497 -6.00 -7.09 -16.83
C VAL A 497 -6.00 -7.81 -18.18
N GLU A 498 -5.34 -8.96 -18.32
CA GLU A 498 -5.37 -9.75 -19.55
C GLU A 498 -6.79 -10.22 -19.89
N GLY A 499 -7.55 -10.70 -18.90
CA GLY A 499 -8.95 -11.08 -19.08
C GLY A 499 -9.84 -9.89 -19.43
N THR A 500 -9.56 -8.71 -18.87
CA THR A 500 -10.23 -7.47 -19.27
C THR A 500 -9.88 -7.07 -20.70
N ASN A 501 -8.62 -7.24 -21.13
CA ASN A 501 -8.18 -6.93 -22.50
C ASN A 501 -8.86 -7.83 -23.55
N ILE A 502 -9.12 -9.10 -23.24
CA ILE A 502 -9.92 -9.98 -24.10
C ILE A 502 -11.28 -9.33 -24.39
N VAL A 503 -11.97 -8.86 -23.35
CA VAL A 503 -13.30 -8.23 -23.50
C VAL A 503 -13.20 -6.84 -24.14
N ARG A 504 -12.18 -6.03 -23.80
CA ARG A 504 -11.94 -4.74 -24.45
C ARG A 504 -11.77 -4.91 -25.96
N ARG A 505 -10.99 -5.90 -26.40
CA ARG A 505 -10.81 -6.22 -27.82
C ARG A 505 -12.12 -6.59 -28.50
N GLU A 506 -12.94 -7.42 -27.86
CA GLU A 506 -14.27 -7.81 -28.37
C GLU A 506 -15.21 -6.60 -28.55
N LEU A 507 -15.07 -5.59 -27.69
CA LEU A 507 -15.84 -4.35 -27.74
C LEU A 507 -15.20 -3.24 -28.59
N GLY A 508 -14.03 -3.48 -29.20
CA GLY A 508 -13.29 -2.45 -29.95
C GLY A 508 -12.69 -1.34 -29.08
N LEU A 509 -12.49 -1.59 -27.78
CA LEU A 509 -11.89 -0.67 -26.82
C LEU A 509 -10.36 -0.83 -26.79
N PRO A 510 -9.61 0.22 -26.42
CA PRO A 510 -8.16 0.13 -26.30
C PRO A 510 -7.74 -0.86 -25.19
N GLU A 511 -6.79 -1.73 -25.50
CA GLU A 511 -6.20 -2.67 -24.55
C GLU A 511 -5.18 -1.96 -23.64
N ALA A 512 -5.14 -2.34 -22.36
CA ALA A 512 -4.11 -1.88 -21.44
C ALA A 512 -2.80 -2.63 -21.70
N ARG A 513 -1.67 -1.91 -21.65
CA ARG A 513 -0.36 -2.54 -21.74
C ARG A 513 -0.04 -3.32 -20.45
N VAL A 514 0.15 -4.62 -20.59
CA VAL A 514 0.60 -5.52 -19.51
C VAL A 514 2.09 -5.78 -19.68
N ARG A 515 2.95 -5.00 -19.00
CA ARG A 515 4.42 -5.16 -19.08
C ARG A 515 4.87 -6.56 -18.64
N ALA A 516 4.16 -7.15 -17.69
CA ALA A 516 4.41 -8.50 -17.18
C ALA A 516 4.27 -9.60 -18.24
N ALA A 517 3.44 -9.37 -19.25
CA ALA A 517 3.10 -10.32 -20.31
C ALA A 517 3.68 -9.91 -21.68
N ASP A 518 4.57 -8.91 -21.72
CA ASP A 518 5.19 -8.43 -22.96
C ASP A 518 6.25 -9.46 -23.43
N PRO A 519 6.02 -10.18 -24.54
CA PRO A 519 6.93 -11.24 -24.98
C PRO A 519 8.31 -10.73 -25.38
N ARG A 520 8.47 -9.41 -25.62
CA ARG A 520 9.77 -8.80 -25.92
C ARG A 520 10.66 -8.64 -24.69
N LEU A 521 10.07 -8.73 -23.49
CA LEU A 521 10.77 -8.67 -22.20
C LEU A 521 11.02 -10.06 -21.61
N TRP A 522 10.56 -11.10 -22.29
CA TRP A 522 10.87 -12.49 -21.95
C TRP A 522 12.37 -12.75 -22.21
N PHE A 523 13.04 -13.47 -21.29
CA PHE A 523 14.49 -13.62 -21.30
C PHE A 523 15.04 -14.61 -22.34
N ALA A 524 14.24 -15.59 -22.77
CA ALA A 524 14.61 -16.51 -23.85
C ALA A 524 14.19 -15.94 -25.22
N SER A 525 14.86 -16.38 -26.29
CA SER A 525 14.28 -16.24 -27.63
C SER A 525 12.90 -16.90 -27.61
N GLY A 526 11.88 -16.29 -28.21
CA GLY A 526 10.51 -16.84 -28.25
C GLY A 526 10.46 -18.28 -28.76
N PRO A 527 9.34 -19.00 -28.59
CA PRO A 527 9.22 -20.37 -29.11
C PRO A 527 9.55 -20.38 -30.61
N GLU A 528 10.58 -21.15 -30.99
CA GLU A 528 10.88 -21.49 -32.39
C GLU A 528 9.71 -22.22 -33.04
#